data_AF-A0A2A3YKM1-F1
#
_entry.id   AF-A0A2A3YKM1-F1
#
_cell.length_a   1.000
_cell.length_b   1.000
_cell.length_c   1.000
_cell.angle_alpha   90.00
_cell.angle_beta   90.00
_cell.angle_gamma   90.00
#
_symmetry.space_group_name_H-M   'P 1'
#
loop_
_entity.id
_entity.type
_entity.pdbx_description
1 polymer ?
#
loop_
_entity_poly.entity_id
_entity_poly.type
_entity_poly.pdbx_seq_one_letter_code
_entity_poly.pdbx_strand_id
1 'polypeptide(L)'
;MTDRTRRSFDATWLPFGMLIGFILGMGVALTMTSNLLIAGGIGFLAGGIMGVALGFRRKRGSSSADEDAADDRYRAAHGDPAPRRDDDH
;
A
#
# COMPACT_ATOMS: atom_id res chain seq x y z
N MET A 1 16.13 -10.30 21.44
CA MET A 1 16.31 -9.72 20.10
C MET A 1 15.11 -8.83 19.83
N THR A 2 15.31 -7.52 19.72
CA THR A 2 14.23 -6.59 19.38
C THR A 2 13.83 -6.84 17.93
N ASP A 3 12.69 -7.48 17.70
CA ASP A 3 12.10 -7.63 16.38
C ASP A 3 11.89 -6.24 15.78
N ARG A 4 12.81 -5.84 14.92
CA ARG A 4 12.71 -4.63 14.13
C ARG A 4 11.63 -4.93 13.10
N THR A 5 10.38 -4.69 13.48
CA THR A 5 9.19 -4.90 12.64
C THR A 5 9.45 -4.20 11.30
N ARG A 6 9.84 -4.96 10.27
CA ARG A 6 10.08 -4.40 8.94
C ARG A 6 8.74 -3.79 8.51
N ARG A 7 8.71 -2.47 8.30
CA ARG A 7 7.54 -1.76 7.81
C ARG A 7 7.38 -2.17 6.35
N SER A 8 6.55 -3.18 6.09
CA SER A 8 6.19 -3.58 4.74
C SER A 8 5.52 -2.39 4.05
N PHE A 9 6.12 -1.96 2.95
CA PHE A 9 5.57 -0.91 2.11
C PHE A 9 4.53 -1.55 1.19
N ASP A 10 3.28 -1.09 1.29
CA ASP A 10 2.22 -1.55 0.39
C ASP A 10 2.21 -0.67 -0.87
N ALA A 11 2.86 -1.17 -1.91
CA ALA A 11 3.00 -0.49 -3.21
C ALA A 11 1.66 -0.36 -3.96
N THR A 12 0.64 -1.14 -3.59
CA THR A 12 -0.68 -1.15 -4.25
C THR A 12 -1.41 0.18 -4.12
N TRP A 13 -1.06 0.99 -3.11
CA TRP A 13 -1.64 2.32 -2.86
C TRP A 13 -0.91 3.47 -3.55
N LEU A 14 0.31 3.23 -4.05
CA LEU A 14 1.10 4.22 -4.75
C LEU A 14 0.40 4.78 -6.00
N PRO A 15 -0.19 3.98 -6.91
CA PRO A 15 -0.89 4.52 -8.07
C PRO A 15 -2.11 5.37 -7.70
N PHE A 16 -2.85 5.01 -6.65
CA PHE A 16 -4.02 5.78 -6.20
C PHE A 16 -3.63 7.14 -5.60
N GLY A 17 -2.66 7.15 -4.69
CA GLY A 17 -2.18 8.41 -4.12
C GLY A 17 -1.51 9.30 -5.16
N MET A 18 -0.83 8.69 -6.14
CA MET A 18 -0.24 9.40 -7.27
C MET A 18 -1.31 10.05 -8.15
N LEU A 19 -2.35 9.33 -8.54
CA LEU A 19 -3.44 9.87 -9.35
C LEU A 19 -4.16 11.02 -8.63
N ILE A 20 -4.53 10.81 -7.35
CA ILE A 20 -5.27 11.78 -6.55
C ILE A 20 -4.44 13.05 -6.35
N GLY A 21 -3.18 12.91 -5.92
CA GLY A 21 -2.31 14.05 -5.71
C GLY A 21 -1.90 14.73 -7.01
N PHE A 22 -1.83 14.00 -8.13
CA PHE A 22 -1.63 14.60 -9.44
C PHE A 22 -2.80 15.48 -9.85
N ILE A 23 -4.03 14.99 -9.77
CA ILE A 23 -5.24 15.76 -10.15
C ILE A 23 -5.40 17.00 -9.25
N LEU A 24 -5.31 16.82 -7.92
CA LEU A 24 -5.43 17.92 -6.96
C LEU A 24 -4.28 18.93 -7.10
N GLY A 25 -3.04 18.44 -7.19
CA GLY A 25 -1.86 19.28 -7.31
C GLY A 25 -1.82 20.04 -8.64
N MET A 26 -2.23 19.41 -9.74
CA MET A 26 -2.33 20.09 -11.03
C MET A 26 -3.46 21.12 -11.02
N GLY A 27 -4.62 20.81 -10.43
CA GLY A 27 -5.73 21.75 -10.30
C GLY A 27 -5.35 23.00 -9.50
N VAL A 28 -4.75 22.83 -8.32
CA VAL A 28 -4.29 23.94 -7.47
C VAL A 28 -3.13 24.70 -8.11
N ALA A 29 -2.18 24.01 -8.74
CA ALA A 29 -1.07 24.70 -9.39
C ALA A 29 -1.56 25.52 -10.59
N LEU A 30 -2.50 25.01 -11.39
CA LEU A 30 -3.05 25.76 -12.53
C LEU A 30 -3.80 27.02 -12.11
N THR A 31 -4.37 27.09 -10.90
CA THR A 31 -4.96 28.34 -10.41
C THR A 31 -3.92 29.40 -10.04
N MET A 32 -2.69 28.98 -9.70
CA MET A 32 -1.59 29.88 -9.35
C MET A 32 -0.61 30.15 -10.51
N THR A 33 -0.52 29.24 -11.48
CA THR A 33 0.42 29.32 -12.60
C THR A 33 -0.28 28.93 -13.91
N SER A 34 -0.15 29.79 -14.93
CA SER A 34 -0.60 29.50 -16.29
C SER A 34 0.35 28.56 -17.06
N ASN A 35 1.40 28.04 -16.41
CA ASN A 35 2.36 27.12 -17.03
C ASN A 35 2.01 25.66 -16.69
N LEU A 36 1.59 24.93 -17.73
CA LEU A 36 1.19 23.53 -17.64
C LEU A 36 2.31 22.61 -17.14
N LEU A 37 3.57 22.88 -17.52
CA LEU A 37 4.71 22.05 -17.13
C LEU A 37 5.01 22.19 -15.63
N ILE A 38 4.91 23.41 -15.10
CA ILE A 38 5.11 23.68 -13.67
C ILE A 38 3.98 23.02 -12.88
N ALA A 39 2.73 23.15 -13.35
CA ALA A 39 1.59 22.52 -12.70
C ALA A 39 1.65 20.99 -12.72
N GLY A 40 2.07 20.40 -13.84
CA GLY A 40 2.29 18.95 -13.96
C GLY A 40 3.41 18.47 -13.03
N GLY A 41 4.51 19.21 -12.92
CA GLY A 41 5.61 18.89 -12.01
C GLY A 41 5.19 18.92 -10.54
N ILE A 42 4.42 19.94 -10.13
CA ILE A 42 3.88 20.04 -8.77
C ILE A 42 2.89 18.91 -8.49
N GLY A 43 1.98 18.62 -9.42
CA GLY A 43 1.03 17.51 -9.31
C GLY A 43 1.73 16.16 -9.18
N PHE A 44 2.75 15.91 -9.98
CA PHE A 44 3.53 14.67 -9.92
C PHE A 44 4.24 14.52 -8.57
N LEU A 45 4.87 15.59 -8.09
CA LEU A 45 5.59 15.58 -6.80
C LEU A 45 4.62 15.35 -5.63
N ALA A 46 3.50 16.08 -5.61
CA ALA A 46 2.46 15.95 -4.59
C ALA A 46 1.82 14.54 -4.62
N GLY A 47 1.52 14.02 -5.81
CA GLY A 47 1.03 12.65 -6.02
C GLY A 47 2.00 11.60 -5.52
N GLY A 48 3.27 11.71 -5.89
CA GLY A 48 4.31 10.79 -5.43
C GLY A 48 4.44 10.77 -3.90
N ILE A 49 4.48 11.96 -3.27
CA ILE A 49 4.54 12.08 -1.81
C ILE A 49 3.29 11.47 -1.16
N MET A 50 2.10 11.74 -1.70
CA MET A 50 0.84 11.20 -1.17
C MET A 50 0.76 9.67 -1.31
N GLY A 51 1.11 9.12 -2.47
CA GLY A 51 1.13 7.67 -2.72
C GLY A 51 2.10 6.95 -1.80
N VAL A 52 3.29 7.51 -1.61
CA VAL A 52 4.28 7.00 -0.65
C VAL A 52 3.77 7.09 0.79
N ALA A 53 3.19 8.23 1.18
CA ALA A 53 2.63 8.42 2.51
C ALA A 53 1.50 7.42 2.82
N LEU A 54 0.62 7.14 1.85
CA LEU A 54 -0.46 6.15 1.97
C LEU A 54 0.08 4.73 2.08
N GLY A 55 1.06 4.35 1.24
CA GLY A 55 1.73 3.05 1.30
C GLY A 55 2.44 2.79 2.64
N PHE A 56 2.82 3.85 3.34
CA PHE A 56 3.40 3.76 4.69
C PHE A 56 2.36 3.84 5.82
N ARG A 57 1.17 4.42 5.59
CA ARG A 57 0.17 4.71 6.64
C ARG A 57 -0.82 3.57 6.88
N ARG A 58 -1.01 2.65 5.94
CA ARG A 58 -2.01 1.56 6.04
C ARG A 58 -1.56 0.34 6.87
N LYS A 59 -0.82 0.55 7.97
CA LYS A 59 -0.60 -0.48 9.01
C LYS A 59 -1.65 -0.48 10.12
N ARG A 60 -2.71 0.35 10.02
CA ARG A 60 -3.70 0.55 11.09
C ARG A 60 -5.11 0.00 10.79
N GLY A 61 -5.29 -0.82 9.75
CA GLY A 61 -6.62 -1.34 9.40
C GLY A 61 -6.60 -2.65 8.63
N SER A 62 -6.60 -3.76 9.39
CA SER A 62 -7.60 -4.85 9.28
C SER A 62 -7.91 -5.41 7.89
N SER A 63 -6.95 -6.12 7.29
CA SER A 63 -7.31 -7.24 6.43
C SER A 63 -6.28 -8.33 6.63
N SER A 64 -5.05 -8.11 6.19
CA SER A 64 -3.98 -9.09 6.30
C SER A 64 -3.63 -9.47 7.75
N ALA A 65 -3.65 -8.53 8.71
CA ALA A 65 -3.37 -8.88 10.11
C ALA A 65 -4.48 -9.73 10.76
N ASP A 66 -5.73 -9.54 10.35
CA ASP A 66 -6.86 -10.34 10.85
C ASP A 66 -6.93 -11.70 10.13
N GLU A 67 -6.56 -11.72 8.85
CA GLU A 67 -6.41 -12.92 8.01
C GLU A 67 -5.25 -13.80 8.52
N ASP A 68 -4.09 -13.20 8.81
CA ASP A 68 -2.93 -13.87 9.42
C ASP A 68 -3.29 -14.39 10.82
N ALA A 69 -4.00 -13.59 11.64
CA ALA A 69 -4.44 -14.03 12.96
C ALA A 69 -5.52 -15.13 12.90
N ALA A 70 -6.33 -15.16 11.84
CA ALA A 70 -7.29 -16.23 11.61
C ALA A 70 -6.61 -17.52 11.14
N ASP A 71 -5.62 -17.41 10.24
CA ASP A 71 -4.81 -18.55 9.77
C ASP A 71 -4.00 -19.16 10.94
N ASP A 72 -3.41 -18.33 11.80
CA ASP A 72 -2.69 -18.80 12.99
C ASP A 72 -3.60 -19.52 13.98
N ARG A 73 -4.82 -18.98 14.22
CA ARG A 73 -5.82 -19.65 15.06
C ARG A 73 -6.29 -20.96 14.44
N TYR A 74 -6.45 -20.99 13.13
CA TYR A 74 -6.83 -22.20 12.40
C TYR A 74 -5.73 -23.27 12.50
N ARG A 75 -4.47 -22.90 12.24
CA ARG A 75 -3.28 -23.76 12.34
C ARG A 75 -3.07 -24.29 13.77
N ALA A 76 -3.31 -23.45 14.79
CA ALA A 76 -3.25 -23.87 16.19
C ALA A 76 -4.37 -24.86 16.57
N ALA A 77 -5.56 -24.71 15.99
CA ALA A 77 -6.71 -25.58 16.29
C ALA A 77 -6.73 -26.88 15.48
N HIS A 78 -6.25 -26.87 14.24
CA HIS A 78 -6.36 -28.00 13.30
C HIS A 78 -5.03 -28.67 12.97
N GLY A 79 -3.90 -28.09 13.41
CA GLY A 79 -2.58 -28.52 13.00
C GLY A 79 -2.28 -28.13 11.54
N ASP A 80 -1.00 -28.15 11.16
CA ASP A 80 -0.62 -27.90 9.77
C ASP A 80 -1.15 -29.06 8.89
N PRO A 81 -1.96 -28.79 7.86
CA PRO A 81 -2.29 -29.82 6.90
C PRO A 81 -0.99 -30.26 6.23
N ALA A 82 -0.69 -31.56 6.29
CA ALA A 82 0.46 -32.12 5.59
C ALA A 82 0.41 -31.69 4.12
N PRO A 83 1.56 -31.33 3.51
CA PRO A 83 1.59 -31.03 2.09
C PRO A 83 0.93 -32.20 1.37
N ARG A 84 -0.13 -31.91 0.62
CA ARG A 84 -0.80 -32.90 -0.21
C ARG A 84 0.25 -33.37 -1.20
N ARG A 85 0.87 -34.52 -0.93
CA ARG A 85 1.60 -35.26 -1.95
C ARG A 85 0.54 -35.64 -2.95
N ASP A 86 0.56 -34.94 -4.07
CA ASP A 86 -0.12 -35.40 -5.26
C ASP A 86 0.57 -36.72 -5.64
N ASP A 87 -0.04 -37.83 -5.23
CA ASP A 87 0.37 -39.15 -5.63
C ASP A 87 -0.05 -39.31 -7.10
N ASP A 88 0.91 -39.10 -8.00
CA ASP A 88 0.82 -39.44 -9.42
C ASP A 88 0.68 -40.97 -9.56
N HIS A 89 -0.49 -41.43 -9.97
CA HIS A 89 -0.73 -42.77 -10.53
C HIS A 89 -1.74 -42.75 -11.66
#